data_AF-A0A520EI52-F1
#
_entry.id   AF-A0A520EI52-F1
#
_cell.length_a   1.000
_cell.length_b   1.000
_cell.length_c   1.000
_cell.angle_alpha   90.00
_cell.angle_beta   90.00
_cell.angle_gamma   90.00
#
_symmetry.space_group_name_H-M   'P 1'
#
loop_
_entity.id
_entity.type
_entity.pdbx_description
1 polymer ?
#
loop_
_entity_poly.entity_id
_entity_poly.type
_entity_poly.pdbx_seq_one_letter_code
_entity_poly.pdbx_strand_id
1 'polypeptide(L)'
;MAHEHQLILDFLKSTNRSIFLTGKAGTGKTTLLKHIRETTKKNYAVVAPTAVAAINAGGVTLHSFFQIPFGPLIPNNSTEPIKYSSEKIKLLKCLELLIIDEISMVRADILDFIDAALKNVKSSQLPFGGVQVLMIGDLYQLSPIAHDAWHILKAYYNSPYFFDSLVIRSNPLTTFQLDKVYRQSDPTFLEILNGIRENNLSEEL
;
A
#
# COMPACT_ATOMS: atom_id res chain seq x y z
N MET A 1 -2.41 17.30 -16.53
CA MET A 1 -2.47 15.95 -15.90
C MET A 1 -3.46 15.11 -16.69
N ALA A 2 -3.23 13.79 -16.78
CA ALA A 2 -4.20 12.89 -17.42
C ALA A 2 -5.53 12.87 -16.65
N HIS A 3 -6.65 12.64 -17.34
CA HIS A 3 -8.00 12.61 -16.75
C HIS A 3 -8.10 11.65 -15.56
N GLU A 4 -7.49 10.46 -15.66
CA GLU A 4 -7.43 9.45 -14.59
C GLU A 4 -6.80 10.00 -13.29
N HIS A 5 -5.74 10.81 -13.40
CA HIS A 5 -5.09 11.40 -12.24
C HIS A 5 -6.02 12.36 -11.51
N GLN A 6 -6.78 13.16 -12.25
CA GLN A 6 -7.74 14.11 -11.67
C GLN A 6 -8.83 13.37 -10.91
N LEU A 7 -9.36 12.29 -11.48
CA LEU A 7 -10.39 11.47 -10.86
C LEU A 7 -9.91 10.84 -9.54
N ILE A 8 -8.67 10.33 -9.50
CA ILE A 8 -8.07 9.80 -8.26
C ILE A 8 -7.92 10.91 -7.20
N LEU A 9 -7.46 12.10 -7.60
CA LEU A 9 -7.31 13.24 -6.69
C LEU A 9 -8.65 13.68 -6.10
N ASP A 10 -9.69 13.73 -6.93
CA ASP A 10 -11.02 14.13 -6.49
C ASP A 10 -11.64 13.07 -5.58
N PHE A 11 -11.41 11.78 -5.85
CA PHE A 11 -11.83 10.69 -4.98
C PHE A 11 -11.14 10.74 -3.60
N LEU A 12 -9.83 11.01 -3.56
CA LEU A 12 -9.09 11.19 -2.31
C LEU A 12 -9.59 12.39 -1.50
N LYS A 13 -10.01 13.47 -2.17
CA LYS A 13 -10.52 14.67 -1.50
C LYS A 13 -11.95 14.49 -0.99
N SER A 14 -12.82 13.89 -1.79
CA SER A 14 -14.26 13.82 -1.55
C SER A 14 -14.70 12.61 -0.70
N THR A 15 -13.83 11.61 -0.56
CA THR A 15 -14.16 10.38 0.18
C THR A 15 -13.11 10.04 1.23
N ASN A 16 -13.47 9.13 2.14
CA ASN A 16 -12.55 8.48 3.07
C ASN A 16 -12.38 6.98 2.75
N ARG A 17 -12.75 6.55 1.53
CA ARG A 17 -12.60 5.13 1.13
C ARG A 17 -11.15 4.86 0.74
N SER A 18 -10.64 3.69 1.15
CA SER A 18 -9.30 3.24 0.78
C SER A 18 -9.25 2.82 -0.68
N ILE A 19 -8.10 3.09 -1.30
CA ILE A 19 -7.87 2.97 -2.73
C ILE A 19 -6.68 2.05 -2.98
N PHE A 20 -6.78 1.20 -4.00
CA PHE A 20 -5.63 0.55 -4.62
C PHE A 20 -5.34 1.18 -5.98
N LEU A 21 -4.20 1.85 -6.10
CA LEU A 21 -3.68 2.40 -7.35
C LEU A 21 -2.64 1.44 -7.93
N THR A 22 -2.98 0.87 -9.08
CA THR A 22 -2.07 0.00 -9.83
C THR A 22 -1.79 0.53 -11.23
N GLY A 23 -0.86 -0.12 -11.92
CA GLY A 23 -0.46 0.23 -13.28
C GLY A 23 0.93 -0.29 -13.57
N LYS A 24 1.27 -0.40 -14.85
CA LYS A 24 2.57 -0.91 -15.31
C LYS A 24 3.73 -0.03 -14.86
N ALA A 25 4.96 -0.51 -15.00
CA ALA A 25 6.14 0.31 -14.77
C ALA A 25 6.10 1.53 -15.70
N GLY A 26 6.42 2.72 -15.18
CA GLY A 26 6.45 3.94 -16.00
C GLY A 26 5.09 4.60 -16.27
N THR A 27 4.00 4.17 -15.63
CA THR A 27 2.65 4.78 -15.82
C THR A 27 2.40 6.05 -15.00
N GLY A 28 3.41 6.59 -14.32
CA GLY A 28 3.30 7.86 -13.59
C GLY A 28 2.82 7.75 -12.13
N LYS A 29 2.77 6.54 -11.54
CA LYS A 29 2.43 6.33 -10.11
C LYS A 29 3.21 7.26 -9.16
N THR A 30 4.54 7.29 -9.29
CA THR A 30 5.42 8.15 -8.46
C THR A 30 5.15 9.64 -8.69
N THR A 31 4.82 10.04 -9.92
CA THR A 31 4.45 11.43 -10.25
C THR A 31 3.14 11.81 -9.57
N LEU A 32 2.15 10.92 -9.57
CA LEU A 32 0.88 11.14 -8.87
C LEU A 32 1.09 11.21 -7.35
N LEU A 33 1.90 10.31 -6.78
CA LEU A 33 2.28 10.36 -5.37
C LEU A 33 2.89 11.72 -4.99
N LYS A 34 3.87 12.18 -5.77
CA LYS A 34 4.51 13.50 -5.57
C LYS A 34 3.46 14.63 -5.59
N HIS A 35 2.55 14.60 -6.57
CA HIS A 35 1.51 15.61 -6.67
C HIS A 35 0.53 15.57 -5.49
N ILE A 36 0.14 14.39 -5.01
CA ILE A 36 -0.73 14.24 -3.82
C ILE A 36 -0.05 14.86 -2.61
N ARG A 37 1.24 14.59 -2.39
CA ARG A 37 2.02 15.15 -1.27
C ARG A 37 2.08 16.68 -1.28
N GLU A 38 2.15 17.27 -2.47
CA GLU A 38 2.24 18.72 -2.67
C GLU A 38 0.88 19.43 -2.56
N THR A 39 -0.23 18.72 -2.79
CA THR A 39 -1.56 19.34 -2.94
C THR A 39 -2.60 18.91 -1.93
N THR A 40 -2.38 17.79 -1.22
CA THR A 40 -3.32 17.30 -0.22
C THR A 40 -3.38 18.24 0.98
N LYS A 41 -4.58 18.48 1.48
CA LYS A 41 -4.82 19.22 2.72
C LYS A 41 -4.98 18.32 3.94
N LYS A 42 -5.05 16.99 3.71
CA LYS A 42 -5.15 15.99 4.78
C LYS A 42 -3.81 15.88 5.50
N ASN A 43 -3.83 15.69 6.81
CA ASN A 43 -2.67 15.25 7.56
C ASN A 43 -2.28 13.84 7.08
N TYR A 44 -1.15 13.73 6.39
CA TYR A 44 -0.76 12.49 5.73
C TYR A 44 0.58 11.94 6.21
N ALA A 45 0.75 10.63 6.02
CA ALA A 45 2.04 9.97 6.14
C ALA A 45 2.30 9.10 4.90
N VAL A 46 3.53 9.09 4.43
CA VAL A 46 3.98 8.22 3.34
C VAL A 46 4.87 7.14 3.94
N VAL A 47 4.55 5.89 3.63
CA VAL A 47 5.25 4.71 4.12
C VAL A 47 5.53 3.75 2.98
N ALA A 48 6.58 2.95 3.13
CA ALA A 48 6.94 1.89 2.19
C ALA A 48 7.55 0.68 2.92
N PRO A 49 7.56 -0.52 2.30
CA PRO A 49 8.08 -1.74 2.94
C PRO A 49 9.61 -1.74 3.09
N THR A 50 10.34 -1.08 2.18
CA THR A 50 11.82 -1.05 2.20
C THR A 50 12.34 0.37 2.37
N ALA A 51 13.58 0.50 2.86
CA ALA A 51 14.23 1.80 3.05
C ALA A 51 14.40 2.57 1.73
N VAL A 52 14.78 1.88 0.65
CA VAL A 52 14.95 2.50 -0.68
C VAL A 52 13.61 3.00 -1.23
N ALA A 53 12.55 2.18 -1.14
CA ALA A 53 11.21 2.60 -1.55
C ALA A 53 10.71 3.80 -0.73
N ALA A 54 10.96 3.80 0.59
CA ALA A 54 10.58 4.89 1.47
C ALA A 54 11.26 6.21 1.07
N ILE A 55 12.58 6.18 0.78
CA ILE A 55 13.32 7.35 0.32
C ILE A 55 12.75 7.86 -1.02
N ASN A 56 12.51 6.97 -1.97
CA ASN A 56 11.97 7.33 -3.29
C ASN A 56 10.56 7.92 -3.20
N ALA A 57 9.73 7.40 -2.31
CA ALA A 57 8.40 7.91 -2.01
C ALA A 57 8.42 9.24 -1.23
N GLY A 58 9.57 9.58 -0.62
CA GLY A 58 9.74 10.70 0.30
C GLY A 58 9.02 10.50 1.63
N GLY A 59 9.08 9.28 2.15
CA GLY A 59 8.46 8.83 3.39
C GLY A 59 9.43 8.05 4.27
N VAL A 60 8.88 7.17 5.11
CA VAL A 60 9.62 6.30 6.02
C VAL A 60 9.20 4.84 5.85
N THR A 61 9.85 3.89 6.51
CA THR A 61 9.43 2.49 6.40
C THR A 61 8.18 2.21 7.23
N LEU A 62 7.37 1.24 6.81
CA LEU A 62 6.20 0.76 7.57
C LEU A 62 6.62 0.34 8.99
N HIS A 63 7.74 -0.39 9.10
CA HIS A 63 8.31 -0.84 10.36
C HIS A 63 8.66 0.32 11.29
N SER A 64 9.36 1.36 10.80
CA SER A 64 9.74 2.49 11.66
C SER A 64 8.55 3.39 12.00
N PHE A 65 7.59 3.56 11.08
CA PHE A 65 6.42 4.38 11.32
C PHE A 65 5.47 3.73 12.32
N PHE A 66 5.17 2.45 12.22
CA PHE A 66 4.21 1.78 13.11
C PHE A 66 4.85 1.00 14.25
N GLN A 67 6.18 0.99 14.36
CA GLN A 67 6.95 0.17 15.32
C GLN A 67 6.57 -1.31 15.21
N ILE A 68 6.47 -1.80 13.97
CA ILE A 68 6.03 -3.16 13.67
C ILE A 68 7.14 -4.15 14.05
N PRO A 69 6.88 -5.13 14.94
CA PRO A 69 7.86 -6.15 15.27
C PRO A 69 8.15 -7.03 14.06
N PHE A 70 9.37 -7.58 14.01
CA PHE A 70 9.76 -8.50 12.96
C PHE A 70 9.17 -9.89 13.20
N GLY A 71 8.86 -10.61 12.12
CA GLY A 71 8.30 -11.96 12.16
C GLY A 71 6.83 -12.03 11.74
N PRO A 72 6.17 -13.19 11.94
CA PRO A 72 4.74 -13.37 11.71
C PRO A 72 3.90 -12.66 12.79
N LEU A 73 2.90 -11.91 12.35
CA LEU A 73 1.97 -11.17 13.21
C LEU A 73 0.63 -11.92 13.22
N ILE A 74 0.39 -12.69 14.28
CA ILE A 74 -0.82 -13.50 14.36
C ILE A 74 -2.01 -12.58 14.73
N PRO A 75 -3.10 -12.57 13.93
CA PRO A 75 -4.27 -11.77 14.23
C PRO A 75 -4.91 -12.22 15.56
N ASN A 76 -5.40 -11.27 16.35
CA ASN A 76 -6.05 -11.49 17.65
C ASN A 76 -5.20 -12.18 18.74
N ASN A 77 -3.92 -12.48 18.49
CA ASN A 77 -3.06 -13.16 19.46
C ASN A 77 -2.15 -12.20 20.23
N SER A 78 -2.59 -10.95 20.42
CA SER A 78 -1.77 -9.91 21.00
C SER A 78 -1.45 -10.19 22.47
N THR A 79 -0.26 -10.75 22.68
CA THR A 79 0.74 -10.17 23.58
C THR A 79 0.60 -8.64 23.54
N GLU A 80 0.39 -8.03 24.71
CA GLU A 80 0.10 -6.62 25.00
C GLU A 80 -0.06 -5.61 23.82
N PRO A 81 -1.12 -4.76 23.83
CA PRO A 81 -1.26 -3.69 22.85
C PRO A 81 0.00 -2.82 22.83
N ILE A 82 0.45 -2.47 21.62
CA ILE A 82 1.67 -1.68 21.44
C ILE A 82 1.53 -0.35 22.14
N LYS A 83 2.42 -0.12 23.10
CA LYS A 83 2.48 1.11 23.87
C LYS A 83 3.27 2.14 23.07
N TYR A 84 2.55 2.92 22.27
CA TYR A 84 3.10 4.09 21.62
C TYR A 84 3.40 5.20 22.63
N SER A 85 4.43 6.00 22.37
CA SER A 85 4.70 7.22 23.15
C SER A 85 3.54 8.21 23.01
N SER A 86 3.45 9.16 23.94
CA SER A 86 2.38 10.16 23.93
C SER A 86 2.38 11.02 22.65
N GLU A 87 3.56 11.34 22.14
CA GLU A 87 3.77 12.08 20.89
C GLU A 87 3.32 11.26 19.70
N LYS A 88 3.66 9.97 19.68
CA LYS A 88 3.28 9.07 18.60
C LYS A 88 1.76 8.85 18.54
N ILE A 89 1.12 8.73 19.70
CA ILE A 89 -0.34 8.66 19.81
C ILE A 89 -0.97 9.93 19.22
N LYS A 90 -0.49 11.12 19.59
CA LYS A 90 -0.99 12.39 19.03
C LYS A 90 -0.85 12.43 17.51
N LEU A 91 0.31 12.04 16.99
CA LEU A 91 0.57 11.98 15.55
C LEU A 91 -0.43 11.05 14.83
N LEU A 92 -0.61 9.82 15.31
CA LEU A 92 -1.51 8.83 14.71
C LEU A 92 -3.00 9.22 14.86
N LYS A 93 -3.37 9.91 15.94
CA LYS A 93 -4.71 10.49 16.10
C LYS A 93 -4.98 11.57 15.04
N CYS A 94 -3.99 12.40 14.71
CA CYS A 94 -4.12 13.43 13.68
C CYS A 94 -4.02 12.89 12.25
N LEU A 95 -3.55 11.66 12.03
CA LEU A 95 -3.41 11.07 10.70
C LEU A 95 -4.77 10.88 10.00
N GLU A 96 -4.91 11.43 8.79
CA GLU A 96 -6.13 11.34 7.98
C GLU A 96 -5.93 10.53 6.70
N LEU A 97 -4.71 10.54 6.15
CA LEU A 97 -4.35 9.81 4.94
C LEU A 97 -3.04 9.03 5.14
N LEU A 98 -3.09 7.71 5.01
CA LEU A 98 -1.91 6.85 4.96
C LEU A 98 -1.63 6.45 3.52
N ILE A 99 -0.45 6.78 3.00
CA ILE A 99 -0.04 6.38 1.66
C ILE A 99 1.02 5.29 1.78
N ILE A 100 0.72 4.11 1.24
CA ILE A 100 1.63 2.96 1.23
C ILE A 100 2.13 2.75 -0.20
N ASP A 101 3.39 3.09 -0.45
CA ASP A 101 4.05 2.80 -1.72
C ASP A 101 4.63 1.38 -1.72
N GLU A 102 4.77 0.78 -2.90
CA GLU A 102 5.17 -0.62 -3.10
C GLU A 102 4.32 -1.63 -2.29
N ILE A 103 2.99 -1.45 -2.27
CA ILE A 103 2.07 -2.31 -1.50
C ILE A 103 2.17 -3.80 -1.90
N SER A 104 2.60 -4.11 -3.12
CA SER A 104 2.75 -5.50 -3.59
C SER A 104 3.73 -6.32 -2.74
N MET A 105 4.70 -5.66 -2.09
CA MET A 105 5.66 -6.33 -1.19
C MET A 105 5.15 -6.45 0.25
N VAL A 106 3.99 -5.86 0.57
CA VAL A 106 3.44 -5.85 1.92
C VAL A 106 2.65 -7.13 2.18
N ARG A 107 2.94 -7.79 3.30
CA ARG A 107 2.22 -8.99 3.73
C ARG A 107 0.84 -8.66 4.28
N ALA A 108 -0.10 -9.60 4.12
CA ALA A 108 -1.46 -9.53 4.67
C ALA A 108 -1.47 -9.15 6.17
N ASP A 109 -0.64 -9.82 6.96
CA ASP A 109 -0.62 -9.65 8.40
C ASP A 109 0.01 -8.34 8.87
N ILE A 110 0.94 -7.77 8.10
CA ILE A 110 1.45 -6.41 8.33
C ILE A 110 0.32 -5.39 8.14
N LEU A 111 -0.54 -5.58 7.15
CA LEU A 111 -1.65 -4.67 6.88
C LEU A 111 -2.72 -4.76 7.98
N ASP A 112 -3.06 -5.96 8.46
CA ASP A 112 -3.98 -6.14 9.58
C ASP A 112 -3.42 -5.62 10.91
N PHE A 113 -2.11 -5.72 11.12
CA PHE A 113 -1.47 -5.09 12.26
C PHE A 113 -1.64 -3.56 12.24
N ILE A 114 -1.47 -2.93 11.07
CA ILE A 114 -1.66 -1.48 10.91
C ILE A 114 -3.12 -1.10 11.17
N ASP A 115 -4.07 -1.90 10.66
CA ASP A 115 -5.50 -1.72 10.95
C ASP A 115 -5.77 -1.75 12.46
N ALA A 116 -5.30 -2.80 13.15
CA ALA A 116 -5.48 -2.94 14.60
C ALA A 116 -4.83 -1.80 15.40
N ALA A 117 -3.62 -1.38 15.02
CA ALA A 117 -2.92 -0.28 15.67
C ALA A 117 -3.69 1.05 15.53
N LEU A 118 -4.19 1.37 14.33
CA LEU A 118 -4.95 2.59 14.10
C LEU A 118 -6.33 2.55 14.78
N LYS A 119 -7.03 1.41 14.76
CA LYS A 119 -8.29 1.22 15.50
C LYS A 119 -8.12 1.48 16.99
N ASN A 120 -7.05 0.95 17.58
CA ASN A 120 -6.72 1.16 18.99
C ASN A 120 -6.44 2.65 19.28
N VAL A 121 -5.50 3.25 18.55
CA VAL A 121 -5.08 4.65 18.80
C VAL A 121 -6.21 5.66 18.57
N LYS A 122 -7.05 5.43 17.55
CA LYS A 122 -8.18 6.31 17.22
C LYS A 122 -9.47 5.94 17.95
N SER A 123 -9.47 4.85 18.72
CA SER A 123 -10.63 4.34 19.44
C SER A 123 -11.86 4.18 18.53
N SER A 124 -11.63 3.62 17.33
CA SER A 124 -12.63 3.50 16.27
C SER A 124 -12.61 2.08 15.72
N GLN A 125 -13.78 1.52 15.43
CA GLN A 125 -13.92 0.20 14.81
C GLN A 125 -13.94 0.25 13.28
N LEU A 126 -13.89 1.45 12.69
CA LEU A 126 -13.79 1.61 11.25
C LEU A 126 -12.47 1.02 10.73
N PRO A 127 -12.42 0.56 9.47
CA PRO A 127 -11.17 0.13 8.84
C PRO A 127 -10.10 1.20 8.99
N PHE A 128 -8.90 0.79 9.40
CA PHE A 128 -7.75 1.64 9.70
C PHE A 128 -8.07 2.76 10.71
N GLY A 129 -8.99 2.52 11.64
CA GLY A 129 -9.47 3.54 12.59
C GLY A 129 -10.16 4.73 11.92
N GLY A 130 -10.60 4.59 10.67
CA GLY A 130 -11.17 5.67 9.86
C GLY A 130 -10.15 6.49 9.06
N VAL A 131 -8.87 6.12 9.08
CA VAL A 131 -7.84 6.70 8.22
C VAL A 131 -8.05 6.23 6.79
N GLN A 132 -8.07 7.15 5.82
CA GLN A 132 -8.09 6.77 4.42
C GLN A 132 -6.73 6.18 4.02
N VAL A 133 -6.71 5.02 3.36
CA VAL A 133 -5.47 4.40 2.90
C VAL A 133 -5.37 4.43 1.38
N LEU A 134 -4.28 5.00 0.86
CA LEU A 134 -3.91 4.93 -0.55
C LEU A 134 -2.77 3.92 -0.71
N MET A 135 -3.08 2.79 -1.33
CA MET A 135 -2.13 1.72 -1.63
C MET A 135 -1.65 1.86 -3.06
N ILE A 136 -0.35 2.04 -3.26
CA ILE A 136 0.25 2.21 -4.59
C ILE A 136 1.18 1.03 -4.83
N GLY A 137 1.05 0.37 -5.98
CA GLY A 137 1.98 -0.69 -6.35
C GLY A 137 1.56 -1.49 -7.56
N ASP A 138 2.36 -2.49 -7.87
CA ASP A 138 2.22 -3.31 -9.05
C ASP A 138 2.36 -4.79 -8.70
N LEU A 139 1.26 -5.54 -8.79
CA LEU A 139 1.22 -6.95 -8.39
C LEU A 139 2.14 -7.84 -9.23
N TYR A 140 2.58 -7.37 -10.40
CA TYR A 140 3.45 -8.10 -11.31
C TYR A 140 4.94 -7.80 -11.12
N GLN A 141 5.33 -6.94 -10.17
CA GLN A 141 6.73 -6.63 -9.91
C GLN A 141 7.31 -7.53 -8.81
N LEU A 142 7.12 -7.14 -7.54
CA LEU A 142 7.68 -7.85 -6.40
C LEU A 142 6.55 -8.29 -5.47
N SER A 143 6.48 -9.60 -5.25
CA SER A 143 5.61 -10.25 -4.27
C SER A 143 6.16 -10.10 -2.84
N PRO A 144 5.34 -10.28 -1.80
CA PRO A 144 5.83 -10.25 -0.43
C PRO A 144 6.78 -11.43 -0.17
N ILE A 145 7.85 -11.19 0.58
CA ILE A 145 8.76 -12.24 1.05
C ILE A 145 8.12 -12.89 2.28
N ALA A 146 7.63 -14.12 2.13
CA ALA A 146 6.88 -14.81 3.17
C ALA A 146 7.40 -16.20 3.54
N HIS A 147 8.43 -16.74 2.88
CA HIS A 147 8.85 -18.14 3.04
C HIS A 147 9.02 -18.59 4.50
N ASP A 148 9.70 -17.78 5.32
CA ASP A 148 9.97 -18.12 6.73
C ASP A 148 8.75 -17.94 7.63
N ALA A 149 7.77 -17.10 7.27
CA ALA A 149 6.60 -16.80 8.09
C ALA A 149 5.34 -17.57 7.65
N TRP A 150 5.30 -18.02 6.39
CA TRP A 150 4.10 -18.54 5.76
C TRP A 150 3.58 -19.82 6.41
N HIS A 151 4.48 -20.65 6.94
CA HIS A 151 4.11 -21.88 7.65
C HIS A 151 3.18 -21.63 8.85
N ILE A 152 3.29 -20.46 9.49
CA ILE A 152 2.40 -19.99 10.58
C ILE A 152 1.20 -19.25 9.99
N LEU A 153 1.43 -18.33 9.06
CA LEU A 153 0.41 -17.40 8.56
C LEU A 153 -0.68 -18.08 7.71
N LYS A 154 -0.37 -19.20 7.04
CA LYS A 154 -1.32 -19.94 6.21
C LYS A 154 -2.57 -20.44 6.95
N ALA A 155 -2.53 -20.51 8.29
CA ALA A 155 -3.68 -20.86 9.11
C ALA A 155 -4.72 -19.71 9.21
N TYR A 156 -4.31 -18.48 8.90
CA TYR A 156 -5.10 -17.26 9.09
C TYR A 156 -5.40 -16.55 7.75
N TYR A 157 -4.53 -16.70 6.76
CA TYR A 157 -4.60 -16.01 5.48
C TYR A 157 -4.59 -17.00 4.31
N ASN A 158 -5.33 -16.68 3.24
CA ASN A 158 -5.36 -17.51 2.02
C ASN A 158 -4.06 -17.39 1.21
N SER A 159 -3.42 -16.21 1.26
CA SER A 159 -2.15 -15.94 0.61
C SER A 159 -1.36 -14.90 1.42
N PRO A 160 -0.05 -14.73 1.17
CA PRO A 160 0.74 -13.72 1.86
C PRO A 160 0.44 -12.29 1.38
N TYR A 161 -0.32 -12.09 0.30
CA TYR A 161 -0.52 -10.79 -0.32
C TYR A 161 -1.45 -9.89 0.49
N PHE A 162 -1.19 -8.58 0.47
CA PHE A 162 -1.97 -7.59 1.23
C PHE A 162 -3.49 -7.66 1.01
N PHE A 163 -3.93 -8.04 -0.20
CA PHE A 163 -5.36 -8.13 -0.54
C PHE A 163 -6.08 -9.29 0.17
N ASP A 164 -5.35 -10.26 0.71
CA ASP A 164 -5.90 -11.34 1.54
C ASP A 164 -5.92 -11.03 3.04
N SER A 165 -5.52 -9.82 3.44
CA SER A 165 -5.69 -9.34 4.82
C SER A 165 -7.17 -9.31 5.23
N LEU A 166 -7.44 -9.53 6.51
CA LEU A 166 -8.78 -9.59 7.07
C LEU A 166 -9.52 -8.26 6.88
N VAL A 167 -8.81 -7.14 7.06
CA VAL A 167 -9.35 -5.80 6.85
C VAL A 167 -9.80 -5.59 5.40
N ILE A 168 -9.04 -6.04 4.41
CA ILE A 168 -9.38 -5.86 2.99
C ILE A 168 -10.45 -6.85 2.53
N ARG A 169 -10.40 -8.10 2.97
CA ARG A 169 -11.45 -9.08 2.68
C ARG A 169 -12.81 -8.62 3.18
N SER A 170 -12.85 -7.96 4.33
CA SER A 170 -14.08 -7.41 4.91
C SER A 170 -14.46 -6.05 4.32
N ASN A 171 -13.51 -5.33 3.72
CA ASN A 171 -13.68 -3.99 3.18
C ASN A 171 -12.98 -3.87 1.82
N PRO A 172 -13.62 -4.35 0.74
CA PRO A 172 -13.02 -4.35 -0.60
C PRO A 172 -12.59 -2.96 -1.05
N LEU A 173 -11.40 -2.89 -1.64
CA LEU A 173 -10.79 -1.65 -2.10
C LEU A 173 -11.43 -1.14 -3.39
N THR A 174 -11.45 0.18 -3.57
CA THR A 174 -11.69 0.77 -4.89
C THR A 174 -10.37 0.77 -5.66
N THR A 175 -10.33 0.14 -6.84
CA THR A 175 -9.11 0.02 -7.64
C THR A 175 -9.11 1.01 -8.80
N PHE A 176 -8.01 1.72 -8.97
CA PHE A 176 -7.70 2.50 -10.17
C PHE A 176 -6.47 1.90 -10.85
N GLN A 177 -6.57 1.71 -12.16
CA GLN A 177 -5.47 1.22 -12.99
C GLN A 177 -5.01 2.35 -13.91
N LEU A 178 -3.71 2.65 -13.90
CA LEU A 178 -3.07 3.56 -14.85
C LEU A 178 -2.54 2.74 -16.03
N ASP A 179 -3.12 2.95 -17.21
CA ASP A 179 -2.77 2.17 -18.41
C ASP A 179 -1.69 2.83 -19.27
N LYS A 180 -1.63 4.17 -19.27
CA LYS A 180 -0.71 4.90 -20.14
C LYS A 180 0.73 4.87 -19.62
N VAL A 181 1.62 4.21 -20.36
CA VAL A 181 3.07 4.20 -20.08
C VAL A 181 3.73 5.45 -20.64
N TYR A 182 4.53 6.15 -19.82
CA TYR A 182 5.24 7.38 -20.18
C TYR A 182 6.76 7.22 -20.27
N ARG A 183 7.33 6.22 -19.60
CA ARG A 183 8.80 6.07 -19.47
C ARG A 183 9.45 5.52 -20.73
N GLN A 184 8.76 4.65 -21.46
CA GLN A 184 9.26 3.99 -22.66
C GLN A 184 8.51 4.56 -23.88
N SER A 185 9.27 5.06 -24.85
CA SER A 185 8.74 5.58 -26.12
C SER A 185 8.82 4.57 -27.27
N ASP A 186 9.65 3.54 -27.11
CA ASP A 186 9.87 2.48 -28.11
C ASP A 186 8.72 1.44 -28.04
N PRO A 187 7.90 1.30 -29.09
CA PRO A 187 6.79 0.35 -29.13
C PRO A 187 7.24 -1.11 -28.98
N THR A 188 8.36 -1.51 -29.61
CA THR A 188 8.87 -2.88 -29.54
C THR A 188 9.31 -3.22 -28.12
N PHE A 189 10.00 -2.29 -27.46
CA PHE A 189 10.42 -2.48 -26.07
C PHE A 189 9.21 -2.54 -25.10
N LEU A 190 8.16 -1.77 -25.36
CA LEU A 190 6.91 -1.84 -24.60
C LEU A 190 6.22 -3.20 -24.75
N GLU A 191 6.18 -3.75 -25.97
CA GLU A 191 5.61 -5.08 -26.23
C GLU A 191 6.39 -6.16 -25.49
N ILE A 192 7.73 -6.13 -25.54
CA ILE A 192 8.58 -7.08 -24.79
C ILE A 192 8.30 -6.98 -23.28
N LEU A 193 8.27 -5.77 -22.71
CA LEU A 193 8.02 -5.58 -21.28
C LEU A 193 6.61 -6.04 -20.86
N ASN A 194 5.61 -5.82 -21.71
CA ASN A 194 4.25 -6.32 -21.48
C ASN A 194 4.19 -7.85 -21.58
N GLY A 195 4.87 -8.44 -22.56
CA GLY A 195 4.99 -9.88 -22.73
C GLY A 195 5.66 -10.55 -21.52
N ILE A 196 6.75 -9.98 -21.00
CA ILE A 196 7.41 -10.46 -19.76
C ILE A 196 6.43 -10.40 -18.58
N ARG A 197 5.73 -9.26 -18.42
CA ARG A 197 4.78 -9.05 -17.32
C ARG A 197 3.63 -10.06 -17.32
N GLU A 198 3.10 -10.36 -18.50
CA GLU A 198 1.92 -11.22 -18.69
C GLU A 198 2.30 -12.69 -18.92
N ASN A 199 3.61 -13.01 -18.89
CA ASN A 199 4.17 -14.32 -19.20
C ASN A 199 3.74 -14.84 -20.60
N ASN A 200 3.69 -13.93 -21.57
CA ASN A 200 3.27 -14.16 -22.94
C ASN A 200 4.23 -13.47 -23.92
N LEU A 201 5.45 -14.02 -24.02
CA LEU A 201 6.42 -13.61 -25.04
C LEU A 201 6.20 -14.45 -26.29
N SER A 202 5.89 -13.81 -27.41
CA SER A 202 5.91 -14.45 -28.72
C SER A 202 7.36 -14.81 -29.11
N GLU A 203 7.57 -16.00 -29.66
CA GLU A 203 8.91 -16.47 -30.11
C GLU A 203 9.50 -15.64 -31.27
N GLU A 204 8.70 -14.75 -31.89
CA GLU A 204 9.09 -13.94 -33.05
C GLU A 204 9.59 -12.51 -32.72
N LEU A 205 9.91 -12.22 -31.45
CA LEU A 205 10.49 -10.93 -31.02
C LEU A 205 12.02 -10.89 -31.15
#